data_AF-A8W1M1-F1
#
_entry.id   AF-A8W1M1-F1
#
_cell.length_a   1.000
_cell.length_b   1.000
_cell.length_c   1.000
_cell.angle_alpha   90.00
_cell.angle_beta   90.00
_cell.angle_gamma   90.00
#
_symmetry.space_group_name_H-M   'P 1'
#
loop_
_entity.id
_entity.type
_entity.pdbx_description
1 polymer ?
#
loop_
_entity_poly.entity_id
_entity_poly.type
_entity_poly.pdbx_seq_one_letter_code
_entity_poly.pdbx_strand_id
1 'polypeptide(L)'
;PIFNLAAQIFNHTFYWESMCPNGGGEPTGKVADEINASFGSFAKFKEEFTNVAVGHFGSGWAWLVKDTNSGKLKVYQTHDAGCPLTEPNLRPLLTCDVWEHAY
;
A
#
# COMPACT_ATOMS: atom_id res chain seq x y z
N PRO A 1 10.09 -8.48 19.12
CA PRO A 1 11.17 -8.76 18.14
C PRO A 1 10.76 -9.74 17.02
N ILE A 2 10.25 -10.92 17.35
CA ILE A 2 9.90 -11.95 16.33
C ILE A 2 8.85 -11.45 15.32
N PHE A 3 7.82 -10.74 15.80
CA PHE A 3 6.84 -10.08 14.92
C PHE A 3 7.52 -9.16 13.92
N ASN A 4 8.36 -8.22 14.39
CA ASN A 4 9.03 -7.24 13.52
C ASN A 4 9.84 -7.92 12.42
N LEU A 5 10.54 -9.01 12.73
CA LEU A 5 11.34 -9.75 11.74
C LEU A 5 10.45 -10.41 10.69
N ALA A 6 9.41 -11.13 11.11
CA ALA A 6 8.49 -11.79 10.19
C ALA A 6 7.72 -10.79 9.33
N ALA A 7 7.27 -9.69 9.94
CA ALA A 7 6.54 -8.63 9.25
C ALA A 7 7.42 -7.91 8.23
N GLN A 8 8.67 -7.56 8.56
CA GLN A 8 9.56 -6.94 7.58
C GLN A 8 9.89 -7.88 6.41
N ILE A 9 10.05 -9.18 6.64
CA ILE A 9 10.23 -10.16 5.55
C ILE A 9 9.01 -10.14 4.61
N PHE A 10 7.81 -10.17 5.18
CA PHE A 10 6.58 -10.08 4.39
C PHE A 10 6.47 -8.75 3.64
N ASN A 11 6.64 -7.62 4.34
CA ASN A 11 6.50 -6.28 3.77
C ASN A 11 7.47 -6.07 2.59
N HIS A 12 8.73 -6.47 2.73
CA HIS A 12 9.71 -6.35 1.64
C HIS A 12 9.41 -7.29 0.48
N THR A 13 9.02 -8.54 0.75
CA THR A 13 8.60 -9.46 -0.34
C THR A 13 7.45 -8.84 -1.13
N PHE A 14 6.46 -8.29 -0.43
CA PHE A 14 5.31 -7.62 -1.03
C PHE A 14 5.67 -6.32 -1.76
N TYR A 15 6.68 -5.58 -1.27
CA TYR A 15 7.23 -4.39 -1.92
C TYR A 15 7.89 -4.72 -3.26
N TRP A 16 8.70 -5.77 -3.32
CA TRP A 16 9.32 -6.20 -4.58
C TRP A 16 8.27 -6.66 -5.60
N GLU A 17 7.23 -7.39 -5.15
CA GLU A 17 6.10 -7.80 -6.00
C GLU A 17 5.19 -6.63 -6.40
N SER A 18 5.24 -5.52 -5.66
CA SER A 18 4.52 -4.27 -5.98
C SER A 18 5.17 -3.48 -7.13
N MET A 19 6.35 -3.90 -7.58
CA MET A 19 7.11 -3.24 -8.64
C MET A 19 7.45 -4.20 -9.78
N CYS A 20 7.61 -3.64 -10.98
CA CYS A 20 7.98 -4.41 -12.17
C CYS A 20 8.74 -3.49 -13.14
N PRO A 21 9.76 -3.98 -13.87
CA PRO A 21 10.51 -3.18 -14.84
C PRO A 21 9.63 -2.52 -15.91
N ASN A 22 8.52 -3.18 -16.28
CA ASN A 22 7.55 -2.68 -17.26
C ASN A 22 6.23 -2.23 -16.59
N GLY A 23 6.28 -1.91 -15.30
CA GLY A 23 5.16 -1.39 -14.54
C GLY A 23 4.97 0.13 -14.68
N GLY A 24 4.22 0.72 -13.77
CA GLY A 24 3.88 2.15 -13.79
C GLY A 24 2.76 2.50 -14.77
N GLY A 25 2.53 3.80 -14.96
CA GLY A 25 1.38 4.31 -15.73
C GLY A 25 0.07 4.25 -14.93
N GLU A 26 -1.05 4.25 -15.65
CA GLU A 26 -2.39 4.09 -15.05
C GLU A 26 -2.88 2.64 -15.18
N PRO A 27 -3.58 2.10 -14.17
CA PRO A 27 -4.14 0.77 -14.24
C PRO A 27 -5.28 0.71 -15.26
N THR A 28 -5.59 -0.49 -15.74
CA THR A 28 -6.70 -0.75 -16.67
C THR A 28 -7.63 -1.85 -16.13
N GLY A 29 -8.82 -1.96 -16.72
CA GLY A 29 -9.79 -3.00 -16.39
C GLY A 29 -10.22 -2.97 -14.92
N LYS A 30 -10.38 -4.16 -14.32
CA LYS A 30 -10.96 -4.30 -12.96
C LYS A 30 -10.24 -3.47 -11.90
N VAL A 31 -8.91 -3.32 -12.00
CA VAL A 31 -8.15 -2.50 -11.04
C VAL A 31 -8.51 -1.02 -11.16
N ALA A 32 -8.61 -0.51 -12.40
CA ALA A 32 -9.02 0.87 -12.66
C ALA A 32 -10.45 1.14 -12.17
N ASP A 33 -11.36 0.19 -12.42
CA ASP A 33 -12.76 0.30 -11.99
C ASP A 33 -12.88 0.36 -10.47
N GLU A 34 -12.17 -0.50 -9.73
CA GLU A 34 -12.18 -0.50 -8.26
C GLU A 34 -11.55 0.78 -7.67
N ILE A 35 -10.51 1.32 -8.31
CA ILE A 35 -9.91 2.60 -7.93
C ILE A 35 -10.90 3.75 -8.17
N ASN A 36 -11.49 3.83 -9.36
CA ASN A 36 -12.45 4.88 -9.68
C ASN A 36 -13.70 4.81 -8.77
N ALA A 37 -14.16 3.61 -8.43
CA ALA A 37 -15.27 3.42 -7.50
C ALA A 37 -14.94 3.82 -6.05
N SER A 38 -13.68 3.70 -5.63
CA SER A 38 -13.26 3.98 -4.24
C SER A 38 -12.79 5.41 -4.04
N PHE A 39 -12.05 5.96 -5.00
CA PHE A 39 -11.39 7.27 -4.92
C PHE A 39 -11.96 8.33 -5.86
N GLY A 40 -12.87 7.94 -6.77
CA GLY A 40 -13.47 8.80 -7.79
C GLY A 40 -12.63 8.95 -9.06
N SER A 41 -11.30 8.93 -8.96
CA SER A 41 -10.39 8.85 -10.11
C SER A 41 -9.02 8.32 -9.71
N PHE A 42 -8.25 7.80 -10.69
CA PHE A 42 -6.86 7.43 -10.46
C PHE A 42 -6.00 8.61 -9.98
N ALA A 43 -6.23 9.82 -10.49
CA ALA A 43 -5.52 11.02 -10.05
C ALA A 43 -5.71 11.31 -8.55
N LYS A 44 -6.94 11.16 -8.04
CA LYS A 44 -7.23 11.33 -6.60
C LYS A 44 -6.58 10.25 -5.75
N PHE A 45 -6.62 9.00 -6.20
CA PHE A 45 -5.89 7.91 -5.55
C PHE A 45 -4.39 8.22 -5.48
N LYS A 46 -3.79 8.62 -6.61
CA LYS A 46 -2.37 8.94 -6.70
C LYS A 46 -2.00 10.09 -5.76
N GLU A 47 -2.82 11.13 -5.71
CA GLU A 47 -2.64 12.26 -4.79
C GLU A 47 -2.68 11.81 -3.33
N GLU A 48 -3.71 11.05 -2.93
CA GLU A 48 -3.84 10.54 -1.56
C GLU A 48 -2.68 9.62 -1.17
N PHE A 49 -2.32 8.67 -2.04
CA PHE A 49 -1.20 7.76 -1.80
C PHE A 49 0.13 8.50 -1.70
N THR A 50 0.37 9.47 -2.60
CA THR A 50 1.58 10.30 -2.58
C THR A 50 1.68 11.11 -1.29
N ASN A 51 0.59 11.77 -0.88
CA ASN A 51 0.57 12.58 0.34
C ASN A 51 0.83 11.73 1.59
N VAL A 52 0.27 10.52 1.65
CA VAL A 52 0.53 9.59 2.76
C VAL A 52 1.97 9.08 2.76
N ALA A 53 2.50 8.70 1.60
CA ALA A 53 3.88 8.19 1.50
C ALA A 53 4.91 9.27 1.85
N VAL A 54 4.78 10.47 1.29
CA VAL A 54 5.69 11.60 1.54
C VAL A 54 5.53 12.17 2.94
N GLY A 55 4.29 12.20 3.46
CA GLY A 55 3.97 12.73 4.78
C GLY A 55 4.25 11.78 5.94
N HIS A 56 4.67 10.54 5.68
CA HIS A 56 4.98 9.58 6.74
C HIS A 56 6.25 10.00 7.47
N PHE A 57 6.10 10.45 8.72
CA PHE A 57 7.25 10.87 9.52
C PHE A 57 7.94 9.67 10.16
N GLY A 58 9.24 9.49 9.88
CA GLY A 58 10.02 8.37 10.36
C GLY A 58 9.93 7.13 9.45
N SER A 59 10.17 5.95 10.01
CA SER A 59 10.21 4.69 9.27
C SER A 59 8.83 4.06 9.11
N GLY A 60 8.49 3.59 7.91
CA GLY A 60 7.21 2.92 7.70
C GLY A 60 6.88 2.61 6.25
N TRP A 61 5.59 2.40 5.99
CA TRP A 61 5.08 1.85 4.74
C TRP A 61 3.77 2.54 4.34
N ALA A 62 3.64 2.89 3.06
CA ALA A 62 2.37 3.30 2.46
C ALA A 62 1.74 2.11 1.72
N TRP A 63 0.43 1.94 1.85
CA TRP A 63 -0.30 0.78 1.33
C TRP A 63 -1.54 1.19 0.54
N LEU A 64 -1.84 0.42 -0.50
CA LEU A 64 -3.20 0.27 -1.00
C LEU A 64 -3.77 -1.02 -0.40
N VAL A 65 -4.90 -0.90 0.30
CA VAL A 65 -5.59 -2.05 0.90
C VAL A 65 -7.02 -2.13 0.40
N LYS A 66 -7.58 -3.34 0.38
CA LYS A 66 -9.00 -3.59 0.21
C LYS A 66 -9.62 -3.94 1.55
N ASP A 67 -10.64 -3.19 1.93
CA ASP A 67 -11.52 -3.52 3.04
C ASP A 67 -12.42 -4.68 2.61
N THR A 68 -12.26 -5.86 3.22
CA THR A 68 -12.94 -7.08 2.78
C THR A 68 -14.41 -7.14 3.17
N ASN A 69 -14.87 -6.25 4.07
CA ASN A 69 -16.28 -6.17 4.44
C ASN A 69 -17.07 -5.36 3.40
N SER A 70 -16.51 -4.24 2.96
CA SER A 70 -17.17 -3.32 2.02
C SER A 70 -16.75 -3.51 0.56
N GLY A 71 -15.60 -4.15 0.33
CA GLY A 71 -14.96 -4.23 -0.97
C GLY A 71 -14.30 -2.92 -1.44
N LYS A 72 -14.33 -1.84 -0.64
CA LYS A 72 -13.72 -0.56 -1.00
C LYS A 72 -12.20 -0.58 -0.83
N LEU A 73 -11.52 0.15 -1.70
CA LEU A 73 -10.10 0.41 -1.58
C LEU A 73 -9.84 1.61 -0.66
N LYS A 74 -8.71 1.58 0.05
CA LYS A 74 -8.26 2.66 0.96
C LYS A 74 -6.74 2.82 0.85
N VAL A 75 -6.26 4.06 0.96
CA VAL A 75 -4.86 4.29 1.31
C VAL A 75 -4.70 4.04 2.81
N TYR A 76 -3.66 3.32 3.19
CA TYR A 76 -3.37 2.96 4.58
C TYR A 76 -1.87 3.11 4.82
N GLN A 77 -1.47 3.41 6.05
CA GLN A 77 -0.07 3.53 6.42
C GLN A 77 0.22 2.76 7.69
N THR A 78 1.42 2.22 7.78
CA THR A 78 1.90 1.54 8.99
C THR A 78 3.28 2.06 9.34
N HIS A 79 3.52 2.28 10.63
CA HIS A 79 4.82 2.68 11.14
C HIS A 79 5.70 1.45 11.41
N ASP A 80 7.01 1.62 11.31
CA ASP A 80 8.02 0.58 11.53
C ASP A 80 7.73 -0.71 10.75
N ALA A 81 7.47 -1.82 11.46
CA ALA A 81 7.16 -3.14 10.92
C ALA A 81 5.65 -3.47 10.98
N GLY A 82 4.80 -2.46 11.18
CA GLY A 82 3.35 -2.67 11.09
C GLY A 82 2.95 -3.25 9.73
N CYS A 83 1.89 -4.04 9.72
CA CYS A 83 1.47 -4.78 8.54
C CYS A 83 -0.07 -4.89 8.49
N PRO A 84 -0.75 -4.60 7.36
CA PRO A 84 -2.20 -4.68 7.28
C PRO A 84 -2.80 -6.05 7.66
N LEU A 85 -2.01 -7.13 7.63
CA LEU A 85 -2.42 -8.48 8.00
C LEU A 85 -2.80 -8.63 9.49
N THR A 86 -2.44 -7.67 10.34
CA THR A 86 -2.87 -7.67 11.75
C THR A 86 -4.30 -7.18 11.93
N GLU A 87 -4.87 -6.52 10.92
CA GLU A 87 -6.22 -5.97 10.95
C GLU A 87 -7.24 -6.99 10.42
N PRO A 88 -8.42 -7.15 11.05
CA PRO A 88 -9.31 -8.28 10.79
C PRO A 88 -9.96 -8.32 9.40
N ASN A 89 -9.87 -7.25 8.60
CA ASN A 89 -10.55 -7.16 7.29
C ASN A 89 -9.77 -6.34 6.26
N LEU A 90 -8.44 -6.25 6.38
CA LEU A 90 -7.63 -5.55 5.39
C LEU A 90 -6.80 -6.55 4.58
N ARG A 91 -7.01 -6.51 3.26
CA ARG A 91 -6.17 -7.24 2.31
C ARG A 91 -5.19 -6.27 1.64
N PRO A 92 -3.86 -6.44 1.81
CA PRO A 92 -2.89 -5.62 1.10
C PRO A 92 -2.94 -5.89 -0.41
N LEU A 93 -2.82 -4.83 -1.22
CA LEU A 93 -2.81 -4.88 -2.67
C LEU A 93 -1.54 -4.29 -3.29
N LEU A 94 -0.97 -3.26 -2.67
CA LEU A 94 0.28 -2.61 -3.07
C LEU A 94 0.95 -2.06 -1.81
N THR A 95 2.29 -2.01 -1.79
CA THR A 95 3.04 -1.25 -0.78
C THR A 95 4.17 -0.44 -1.39
N CYS A 96 4.52 0.65 -0.72
CA CYS A 96 5.71 1.46 -0.96
C CYS A 96 6.48 1.56 0.36
N ASP A 97 7.72 1.09 0.37
CA ASP A 97 8.65 1.30 1.47
C ASP A 97 9.03 2.78 1.54
N VAL A 98 8.83 3.40 2.70
CA VAL A 98 9.24 4.80 2.95
C VAL A 98 10.25 4.90 4.10
N TRP A 99 10.84 3.77 4.52
CA TRP A 99 12.07 3.80 5.31
C TRP A 99 13.18 4.51 4.52
N GLU A 100 14.04 5.25 5.23
CA GLU A 100 15.10 6.03 4.60
C GLU A 100 16.08 5.20 3.76
N HIS A 101 16.20 3.90 4.01
CA HIS A 101 17.10 3.02 3.25
C HIS A 101 16.52 2.53 1.92
N ALA A 102 15.24 2.80 1.65
CA ALA A 102 14.58 2.40 0.42
C ALA A 102 14.92 3.34 -0.77
N TYR A 103 15.45 4.54 -0.48
CA TYR A 103 15.79 5.59 -1.45
C TYR A 103 17.12 6.27 -1.12
#